data_AF-A0A8D8BVN4-F1
#
_entry.id   AF-A0A8D8BVN4-F1
#
_cell.length_a   1.000
_cell.length_b   1.000
_cell.length_c   1.000
_cell.angle_alpha   90.00
_cell.angle_beta   90.00
_cell.angle_gamma   90.00
#
_symmetry.space_group_name_H-M   'P 1'
#
loop_
_entity.id
_entity.type
_entity.pdbx_description
1 polymer ?
#
loop_
_entity_poly.entity_id
_entity_poly.type
_entity_poly.pdbx_seq_one_letter_code
_entity_poly.pdbx_strand_id
1 'polypeptide(L)'
;MEDIFHWCREGNSIQVRLWLDDTEHDMNQGDDHGFSPLHWCAKEGHTKLVEMLLHRGARVNATNMGDDIPLHLAAAHGHLEIVQMLVRHRSDVNAANEHGNTPLHYACFWGYQPIAEELVSNGALVSLANKDGDTPLDKAKASVATRLHNLAVESGQELKKISFKDQSWLGMKTRSRDATLSRFKGINIQDLMLHTKLAITPGGETWRGRWQNNDIVAKILAIRECNARVSRDFNEEFPKLRIFSHPNILPVIGACNAPPRLIVISQYMPRGSLYDLLHGAAGIVVDTAQAVR
;
A
#
# COMPACT_ATOMS: atom_id res chain seq x y z
N MET A 1 -26.59 6.05 12.24
CA MET A 1 -26.63 4.82 11.44
C MET A 1 -25.43 4.03 11.92
N GLU A 2 -25.62 2.83 12.45
CA GLU A 2 -24.51 2.06 13.00
C GLU A 2 -23.78 1.36 11.85
N ASP A 3 -22.52 1.75 11.63
CA ASP A 3 -21.67 1.18 10.58
C ASP A 3 -20.78 0.07 11.18
N ILE A 4 -20.25 -0.83 10.34
CA ILE A 4 -19.34 -1.90 10.78
C ILE A 4 -18.19 -1.37 11.65
N PHE A 5 -17.66 -0.19 11.33
CA PHE A 5 -16.56 0.41 12.07
C PHE A 5 -16.94 0.74 13.51
N HIS A 6 -18.21 1.09 13.77
CA HIS A 6 -18.71 1.30 15.13
C HIS A 6 -18.73 -0.01 15.91
N TRP A 7 -19.27 -1.09 15.33
CA TRP A 7 -19.27 -2.41 15.97
C TRP A 7 -17.87 -2.97 16.19
N CYS A 8 -16.92 -2.70 15.28
CA CYS A 8 -15.51 -3.02 15.45
C CYS A 8 -14.87 -2.24 16.60
N ARG A 9 -15.26 -1.00 16.86
CA ARG A 9 -14.76 -0.22 18.01
C ARG A 9 -15.32 -0.75 19.33
N GLU A 10 -16.60 -1.08 19.36
CA GLU A 10 -17.26 -1.62 20.56
C GLU A 10 -16.86 -3.07 20.87
N GLY A 11 -16.36 -3.82 19.89
CA GLY A 11 -16.01 -5.24 20.07
C GLY A 11 -17.21 -6.18 19.90
N ASN A 12 -18.27 -5.73 19.22
CA ASN A 12 -19.48 -6.53 19.02
C ASN A 12 -19.26 -7.62 17.96
N SER A 13 -18.72 -8.76 18.41
CA SER A 13 -18.42 -9.91 17.54
C SER A 13 -19.62 -10.50 16.80
N ILE A 14 -20.83 -10.34 17.33
CA ILE A 14 -22.05 -10.89 16.73
C ILE A 14 -22.45 -10.04 15.53
N GLN A 15 -22.50 -8.71 15.70
CA GLN A 15 -22.88 -7.81 14.60
C GLN A 15 -21.84 -7.80 13.48
N VAL A 16 -20.55 -7.79 13.83
CA VAL A 16 -19.48 -7.91 12.82
C VAL A 16 -19.58 -9.23 12.06
N ARG A 17 -19.90 -10.35 12.74
CA ARG A 17 -20.11 -11.64 12.06
C ARG A 17 -21.31 -11.61 11.12
N LEU A 18 -22.46 -11.10 11.58
CA LEU A 18 -23.67 -10.99 10.77
C LEU A 18 -23.43 -10.15 9.52
N TRP A 19 -22.70 -9.04 9.66
CA TRP A 19 -22.32 -8.19 8.54
C TRP A 19 -21.39 -8.92 7.55
N LEU A 20 -20.43 -9.71 8.05
CA LEU A 20 -19.48 -10.46 7.22
C LEU A 20 -20.10 -11.68 6.51
N ASP A 21 -21.27 -12.15 6.96
CA ASP A 21 -21.98 -13.26 6.32
C ASP A 21 -22.78 -12.79 5.09
N ASP A 22 -23.01 -11.48 4.96
CA ASP A 22 -23.61 -10.90 3.77
C ASP A 22 -22.57 -10.72 2.65
N THR A 23 -22.85 -11.32 1.50
CA THR A 23 -21.96 -11.33 0.33
C THR A 23 -21.84 -9.99 -0.38
N GLU A 24 -22.72 -9.03 -0.09
CA GLU A 24 -22.66 -7.69 -0.70
C GLU A 24 -21.60 -6.79 -0.05
N HIS A 25 -21.18 -7.11 1.17
CA HIS A 25 -20.27 -6.30 1.97
C HIS A 25 -18.80 -6.67 1.75
N ASP A 26 -17.94 -5.66 1.56
CA ASP A 26 -16.49 -5.87 1.44
C ASP A 26 -15.78 -5.62 2.76
N MET A 27 -15.33 -6.70 3.40
CA MET A 27 -14.58 -6.66 4.67
C MET A 27 -13.26 -5.88 4.62
N ASN A 28 -12.74 -5.57 3.43
CA ASN A 28 -11.50 -4.81 3.25
C ASN A 28 -11.74 -3.34 2.89
N GLN A 29 -13.00 -2.90 2.86
CA GLN A 29 -13.33 -1.50 2.68
C GLN A 29 -12.87 -0.69 3.91
N GLY A 30 -12.26 0.47 3.65
CA GLY A 30 -11.86 1.40 4.70
C GLY A 30 -12.96 2.39 5.03
N ASP A 31 -12.88 3.02 6.20
CA ASP A 31 -13.66 4.21 6.51
C ASP A 31 -13.14 5.45 5.75
N ASP A 32 -13.71 6.62 6.03
CA ASP A 32 -13.32 7.90 5.42
C ASP A 32 -11.83 8.26 5.61
N HIS A 33 -11.14 7.62 6.56
CA HIS A 33 -9.71 7.81 6.85
C HIS A 33 -8.85 6.62 6.37
N GLY A 34 -9.45 5.69 5.62
CA GLY A 34 -8.81 4.48 5.10
C GLY A 34 -8.61 3.37 6.12
N PHE A 35 -9.18 3.46 7.32
CA PHE A 35 -9.08 2.39 8.31
C PHE A 35 -10.02 1.24 7.96
N SER A 36 -9.47 0.07 7.68
CA SER A 36 -10.26 -1.16 7.53
C SER A 36 -10.78 -1.67 8.88
N PRO A 37 -11.78 -2.58 8.90
CA PRO A 37 -12.24 -3.22 10.13
C PRO A 37 -11.10 -3.84 10.95
N LEU A 38 -10.09 -4.41 10.28
CA LEU A 38 -8.91 -4.97 10.92
C LEU A 38 -8.06 -3.92 11.65
N HIS A 39 -7.97 -2.69 11.13
CA HIS A 39 -7.27 -1.60 11.81
C HIS A 39 -7.97 -1.21 13.11
N TRP A 40 -9.30 -1.05 13.08
CA TRP A 40 -10.07 -0.72 14.27
C TRP A 40 -9.98 -1.82 15.34
N CYS A 41 -10.11 -3.08 14.93
CA CYS A 41 -9.98 -4.21 15.87
C CYS A 41 -8.56 -4.30 16.45
N ALA A 42 -7.53 -4.04 15.64
CA ALA A 42 -6.13 -4.03 16.09
C ALA A 42 -5.82 -2.86 17.04
N LYS A 43 -6.43 -1.69 16.82
CA LYS A 43 -6.30 -0.51 17.67
C LYS A 43 -6.97 -0.71 19.04
N GLU A 44 -8.20 -1.21 19.05
CA GLU A 44 -8.99 -1.35 20.29
C GLU A 44 -8.66 -2.61 21.10
N GLY A 45 -7.94 -3.59 20.51
CA GLY A 45 -7.50 -4.77 21.24
C GLY A 45 -8.46 -5.96 21.16
N HIS A 46 -9.38 -5.98 20.20
CA HIS A 46 -10.40 -7.02 20.08
C HIS A 46 -9.85 -8.30 19.43
N THR A 47 -9.13 -9.11 20.20
CA THR A 47 -8.42 -10.32 19.72
C THR A 47 -9.31 -11.29 18.94
N LYS A 48 -10.51 -11.60 19.46
CA LYS A 48 -11.48 -12.49 18.79
C LYS A 48 -11.95 -11.96 17.44
N LEU A 49 -12.11 -10.64 17.32
CA LEU A 49 -12.51 -10.01 16.06
C LEU A 49 -11.36 -10.04 15.05
N VAL A 50 -10.13 -9.75 15.50
CA VAL A 50 -8.93 -9.85 14.66
C VAL A 50 -8.78 -11.27 14.12
N GLU A 51 -8.87 -12.29 14.99
CA GLU A 51 -8.78 -13.69 14.58
C GLU A 51 -9.84 -14.05 13.53
N MET A 52 -11.10 -13.65 13.76
CA MET A 52 -12.19 -13.90 12.81
C MET A 52 -11.96 -13.21 11.47
N LEU A 53 -11.53 -11.94 11.47
CA LEU A 53 -11.25 -11.18 10.25
C LEU A 53 -10.09 -11.81 9.47
N LEU A 54 -9.02 -12.23 10.15
CA LEU A 54 -7.88 -12.89 9.51
C LEU A 54 -8.28 -14.24 8.88
N HIS A 55 -9.09 -15.05 9.57
CA HIS A 55 -9.59 -16.31 9.03
C HIS A 55 -10.52 -16.13 7.81
N ARG A 56 -11.26 -15.02 7.77
CA ARG A 56 -12.14 -14.67 6.64
C ARG A 56 -11.37 -14.05 5.46
N GLY A 57 -10.05 -13.85 5.57
CA GLY A 57 -9.22 -13.33 4.49
C GLY A 57 -9.08 -11.81 4.47
N ALA A 58 -9.18 -11.15 5.63
CA ALA A 58 -8.84 -9.73 5.76
C ALA A 58 -7.40 -9.46 5.28
N ARG A 59 -7.21 -8.32 4.61
CA ARG A 59 -5.90 -7.86 4.15
C ARG A 59 -5.04 -7.42 5.33
N VAL A 60 -4.06 -8.25 5.68
CA VAL A 60 -3.14 -8.04 6.80
C VAL A 60 -2.28 -6.79 6.64
N ASN A 61 -1.89 -6.47 5.39
CA ASN A 61 -1.05 -5.32 5.04
C ASN A 61 -1.88 -4.22 4.33
N ALA A 62 -3.16 -4.09 4.67
CA ALA A 62 -3.93 -2.92 4.26
C ALA A 62 -3.33 -1.67 4.91
N THR A 63 -3.21 -0.57 4.17
CA THR A 63 -2.70 0.70 4.69
C THR A 63 -3.84 1.71 4.85
N ASN A 64 -3.83 2.48 5.94
CA ASN A 64 -4.71 3.65 6.08
C ASN A 64 -4.14 4.89 5.34
N MET A 65 -4.76 6.06 5.49
CA MET A 65 -4.27 7.30 4.86
C MET A 65 -2.85 7.72 5.28
N GLY A 66 -2.42 7.36 6.49
CA GLY A 66 -1.06 7.61 7.00
C GLY A 66 -0.05 6.52 6.64
N ASP A 67 -0.42 5.60 5.74
CA ASP A 67 0.33 4.39 5.40
C ASP A 67 0.58 3.43 6.59
N ASP A 68 -0.17 3.54 7.69
CA ASP A 68 -0.10 2.57 8.78
C ASP A 68 -0.84 1.29 8.37
N ILE A 69 -0.18 0.15 8.59
CA ILE A 69 -0.81 -1.18 8.60
C ILE A 69 -1.37 -1.53 9.99
N PRO A 70 -2.29 -2.51 10.13
CA PRO A 70 -2.84 -2.93 11.43
C PRO A 70 -1.77 -3.26 12.48
N LEU A 71 -0.60 -3.75 12.05
CA LEU A 71 0.53 -4.06 12.93
C LEU A 71 1.12 -2.80 13.61
N HIS A 72 1.12 -1.65 12.95
CA HIS A 72 1.53 -0.38 13.57
C HIS A 72 0.60 -0.03 14.72
N LEU A 73 -0.72 -0.16 14.51
CA LEU A 73 -1.73 0.17 15.53
C LEU A 73 -1.67 -0.81 16.70
N ALA A 74 -1.54 -2.10 16.44
CA ALA A 74 -1.37 -3.11 17.49
C ALA A 74 -0.12 -2.85 18.34
N ALA A 75 1.00 -2.50 17.70
CA ALA A 75 2.24 -2.16 18.38
C ALA A 75 2.16 -0.83 19.15
N ALA A 76 1.46 0.17 18.61
CA ALA A 76 1.28 1.49 19.24
C ALA A 76 0.36 1.44 20.47
N HIS A 77 -0.57 0.50 20.52
CA HIS A 77 -1.54 0.36 21.62
C HIS A 77 -1.22 -0.76 22.61
N GLY A 78 -0.13 -1.50 22.42
CA GLY A 78 0.34 -2.47 23.41
C GLY A 78 -0.32 -3.86 23.33
N HIS A 79 -0.95 -4.21 22.21
CA HIS A 79 -1.71 -5.46 22.07
C HIS A 79 -0.83 -6.62 21.59
N LEU A 80 -0.07 -7.22 22.49
CA LEU A 80 0.89 -8.30 22.18
C LEU A 80 0.26 -9.50 21.45
N GLU A 81 -0.90 -9.97 21.90
CA GLU A 81 -1.58 -11.12 21.26
C GLU A 81 -1.96 -10.82 19.80
N ILE A 82 -2.37 -9.59 19.52
CA ILE A 82 -2.72 -9.14 18.16
C ILE A 82 -1.46 -9.06 17.29
N VAL A 83 -0.35 -8.55 17.83
CA VAL A 83 0.93 -8.53 17.13
C VAL A 83 1.35 -9.95 16.73
N GLN A 84 1.29 -10.91 17.66
CA GLN A 84 1.62 -12.30 17.37
C GLN A 84 0.71 -12.90 16.29
N MET A 85 -0.60 -12.62 16.33
CA MET A 85 -1.53 -13.06 15.28
C MET A 85 -1.20 -12.46 13.91
N LEU A 86 -1.00 -11.15 13.83
CA LEU A 86 -0.69 -10.47 12.57
C LEU A 86 0.62 -10.96 11.95
N VAL A 87 1.66 -11.14 12.78
CA VAL A 87 2.95 -11.67 12.33
C VAL A 87 2.82 -13.11 11.82
N ARG A 88 2.07 -13.97 12.52
CA ARG A 88 1.76 -15.34 12.04
C ARG A 88 1.04 -15.34 10.68
N HIS A 89 0.20 -14.35 10.44
CA HIS A 89 -0.49 -14.15 9.16
C HIS A 89 0.34 -13.37 8.11
N ARG A 90 1.68 -13.36 8.25
CA ARG A 90 2.64 -12.74 7.31
C ARG A 90 2.44 -11.23 7.13
N SER A 91 2.13 -10.53 8.22
CA SER A 91 2.18 -9.08 8.22
C SER A 91 3.61 -8.59 7.93
N ASP A 92 3.73 -7.50 7.18
CA ASP A 92 5.03 -6.88 6.90
C ASP A 92 5.56 -6.16 8.15
N VAL A 93 6.47 -6.82 8.85
CA VAL A 93 7.09 -6.35 10.10
C VAL A 93 7.93 -5.09 9.88
N ASN A 94 8.44 -4.89 8.66
CA ASN A 94 9.29 -3.75 8.30
C ASN A 94 8.54 -2.70 7.47
N ALA A 95 7.21 -2.78 7.40
CA ALA A 95 6.39 -1.77 6.74
C ALA A 95 6.70 -0.40 7.35
N ALA A 96 6.94 0.60 6.50
CA ALA A 96 7.18 1.96 6.90
C ALA A 96 5.98 2.82 6.54
N ASN A 97 5.47 3.58 7.52
CA ASN A 97 4.36 4.50 7.32
C ASN A 97 4.78 5.81 6.65
N GLU A 98 3.88 6.79 6.56
CA GLU A 98 4.14 8.06 5.87
C GLU A 98 5.28 8.85 6.50
N HIS A 99 5.58 8.64 7.78
CA HIS A 99 6.67 9.27 8.50
C HIS A 99 7.97 8.44 8.46
N GLY A 100 7.94 7.28 7.80
CA GLY A 100 9.03 6.32 7.80
C GLY A 100 9.15 5.53 9.11
N ASN A 101 8.16 5.62 10.00
CA ASN A 101 8.14 4.83 11.22
C ASN A 101 7.66 3.42 10.89
N THR A 102 8.29 2.43 11.51
CA THR A 102 7.91 1.01 11.45
C THR A 102 7.12 0.62 12.70
N PRO A 103 6.46 -0.57 12.75
CA PRO A 103 5.79 -1.02 13.96
C PRO A 103 6.74 -1.08 15.18
N LEU A 104 8.02 -1.39 14.94
CA LEU A 104 9.05 -1.40 15.98
C LEU A 104 9.32 0.00 16.55
N HIS A 105 9.26 1.06 15.73
CA HIS A 105 9.39 2.44 16.24
C HIS A 105 8.30 2.77 17.26
N TYR A 106 7.05 2.38 16.97
CA TYR A 106 5.93 2.60 17.90
C TYR A 106 6.08 1.79 19.19
N ALA A 107 6.43 0.51 19.09
CA ALA A 107 6.66 -0.34 20.26
C ALA A 107 7.78 0.24 21.16
N CYS A 108 8.85 0.76 20.55
CA CYS A 108 9.97 1.38 21.26
C CYS A 108 9.58 2.71 21.92
N PHE A 109 8.87 3.58 21.19
CA PHE A 109 8.43 4.89 21.68
C PHE A 109 7.54 4.79 22.92
N TRP A 110 6.58 3.85 22.91
CA TRP A 110 5.70 3.61 24.06
C TRP A 110 6.35 2.73 25.14
N GLY A 111 7.48 2.09 24.84
CA GLY A 111 8.23 1.25 25.78
C GLY A 111 7.62 -0.14 25.99
N TYR A 112 6.86 -0.66 25.02
CA TYR A 112 6.30 -2.01 25.06
C TYR A 112 7.37 -3.06 24.75
N GLN A 113 8.21 -3.35 25.74
CA GLN A 113 9.33 -4.29 25.62
C GLN A 113 8.91 -5.65 25.03
N PRO A 114 7.86 -6.36 25.51
CA PRO A 114 7.51 -7.67 24.97
C PRO A 114 7.16 -7.65 23.49
N ILE A 115 6.51 -6.57 23.02
CA ILE A 115 6.14 -6.40 21.61
C ILE A 115 7.39 -6.14 20.77
N ALA A 116 8.30 -5.28 21.26
CA ALA A 116 9.53 -4.99 20.56
C ALA A 116 10.42 -6.24 20.42
N GLU A 117 10.52 -7.07 21.46
CA GLU A 117 11.26 -8.34 21.42
C GLU A 117 10.62 -9.33 20.43
N GLU A 118 9.29 -9.44 20.41
CA GLU A 118 8.56 -10.28 19.45
C GLU A 118 8.79 -9.82 18.00
N LEU A 119 8.71 -8.52 17.73
CA LEU A 119 8.94 -7.97 16.39
C LEU A 119 10.37 -8.25 15.90
N VAL A 120 11.39 -8.03 16.75
CA VAL A 120 12.80 -8.31 16.39
C VAL A 120 13.03 -9.81 16.13
N SER A 121 12.44 -10.67 16.97
CA SER A 121 12.52 -12.13 16.80
C SER A 121 11.90 -12.61 15.48
N ASN A 122 10.93 -11.86 14.94
CA ASN A 122 10.28 -12.12 13.66
C ASN A 122 10.87 -11.32 12.50
N GLY A 123 12.08 -10.78 12.65
CA GLY A 123 12.84 -10.13 11.57
C GLY A 123 12.62 -8.63 11.41
N ALA A 124 12.11 -7.94 12.43
CA ALA A 124 12.12 -6.48 12.45
C ALA A 124 13.55 -5.95 12.47
N LEU A 125 13.86 -5.02 11.56
CA LEU A 125 15.17 -4.39 11.46
C LEU A 125 15.28 -3.21 12.42
N VAL A 126 16.20 -3.31 13.39
CA VAL A 126 16.50 -2.22 14.35
C VAL A 126 17.24 -1.04 13.73
N SER A 127 17.75 -1.20 12.50
CA SER A 127 18.60 -0.22 11.82
C SER A 127 17.87 0.69 10.85
N LEU A 128 16.56 0.48 10.63
CA LEU A 128 15.74 1.31 9.76
C LEU A 128 15.55 2.69 10.41
N ALA A 129 16.03 3.74 9.76
CA ALA A 129 15.79 5.10 10.19
C ALA A 129 14.46 5.62 9.61
N ASN A 130 13.75 6.44 10.39
CA ASN A 130 12.58 7.19 9.92
C ASN A 130 12.98 8.43 9.10
N LYS A 131 12.01 9.27 8.71
CA LYS A 131 12.27 10.52 7.97
C LYS A 131 13.13 11.53 8.73
N ASP A 132 13.04 11.54 10.06
CA ASP A 132 13.85 12.40 10.93
C ASP A 132 15.27 11.84 11.14
N GLY A 133 15.53 10.63 10.64
CA GLY A 133 16.79 9.94 10.80
C GLY A 133 16.90 9.18 12.11
N ASP A 134 15.85 9.09 12.92
CA ASP A 134 15.86 8.33 14.17
C ASP A 134 15.65 6.84 13.88
N THR A 135 16.40 5.98 14.57
CA THR A 135 16.17 4.53 14.56
C THR A 135 15.22 4.11 15.70
N PRO A 136 14.62 2.90 15.68
CA PRO A 136 13.80 2.43 16.78
C PRO A 136 14.53 2.45 18.12
N LEU A 137 15.84 2.20 18.12
CA LEU A 137 16.68 2.24 19.33
C LEU A 137 16.80 3.65 19.91
N ASP A 138 16.83 4.68 19.05
CA ASP A 138 16.92 6.09 19.48
C ASP A 138 15.62 6.57 20.15
N LYS A 139 14.47 6.01 19.75
CA LYS A 139 13.16 6.29 20.37
C LYS A 139 12.89 5.46 21.62
N ALA A 140 13.64 4.40 21.86
CA ALA A 140 13.46 3.51 23.00
C ALA A 140 14.05 4.09 24.29
N LYS A 141 13.50 3.67 25.43
CA LYS A 141 14.16 3.88 26.74
C LYS A 141 15.49 3.12 26.77
N ALA A 142 16.49 3.65 27.46
CA ALA A 142 17.85 3.08 27.50
C ALA A 142 17.91 1.57 27.84
N SER A 143 17.06 1.10 28.76
CA SER A 143 16.97 -0.33 29.12
C SER A 143 16.46 -1.19 27.96
N VAL A 144 15.39 -0.75 27.30
CA VAL A 144 14.78 -1.43 26.15
C VAL A 144 15.73 -1.40 24.95
N ALA A 145 16.36 -0.26 24.68
CA ALA A 145 17.34 -0.12 23.60
C ALA A 145 18.51 -1.10 23.75
N THR A 146 19.08 -1.22 24.96
CA THR A 146 20.18 -2.16 25.25
C THR A 146 19.74 -3.61 25.02
N ARG A 147 18.52 -3.96 25.46
CA ARG A 147 17.96 -5.30 25.29
C ARG A 147 17.70 -5.64 23.82
N LEU A 148 17.10 -4.72 23.07
CA LEU A 148 16.83 -4.89 21.63
C LEU A 148 18.12 -4.94 20.81
N HIS A 149 19.13 -4.14 21.18
CA HIS A 149 20.45 -4.22 20.57
C HIS A 149 21.08 -5.60 20.74
N ASN A 150 21.06 -6.14 21.97
CA ASN A 150 21.58 -7.49 22.22
C ASN A 150 20.80 -8.56 21.43
N LEU A 151 19.47 -8.46 21.37
CA LEU A 151 18.63 -9.37 20.57
C LEU A 151 18.91 -9.26 19.06
N ALA A 152 19.15 -8.05 18.55
CA ALA A 152 19.49 -7.85 17.14
C ALA A 152 20.85 -8.47 16.79
N VAL A 153 21.83 -8.37 17.71
CA VAL A 153 23.14 -9.04 17.58
C VAL A 153 23.00 -10.56 17.63
N GLU A 154 22.20 -11.09 18.57
CA GLU A 154 21.90 -12.53 18.65
C GLU A 154 21.20 -13.05 17.38
N SER A 155 20.35 -12.22 16.78
CA SER A 155 19.65 -12.52 15.51
C SER A 155 20.53 -12.33 14.27
N GLY A 156 21.79 -11.90 14.44
CA GLY A 156 22.75 -11.72 13.34
C GLY A 156 22.45 -10.53 12.42
N GLN A 157 21.73 -9.50 12.89
CA GLN A 157 21.40 -8.33 12.07
C GLN A 157 22.61 -7.40 11.87
N GLU A 158 22.75 -6.84 10.68
CA GLU A 158 23.71 -5.76 10.43
C GLU A 158 23.20 -4.44 11.05
N LEU A 159 23.93 -3.92 12.04
CA LEU A 159 23.62 -2.68 12.76
C LEU A 159 23.93 -1.40 11.95
N LYS A 160 24.15 -1.51 10.64
CA LYS A 160 24.38 -0.35 9.78
C LYS A 160 23.07 0.39 9.58
N LYS A 161 23.04 1.66 9.99
CA LYS A 161 21.88 2.54 9.82
C LYS A 161 21.47 2.60 8.35
N ILE A 162 20.22 2.20 8.08
CA ILE A 162 19.62 2.26 6.75
C ILE A 162 18.77 3.53 6.71
N SER A 163 19.18 4.50 5.90
CA SER A 163 18.41 5.73 5.71
C SER A 163 17.05 5.46 5.08
N PHE A 164 16.02 6.14 5.56
CA PHE A 164 14.71 6.13 4.93
C PHE A 164 14.84 6.53 3.44
N LYS A 165 14.33 5.66 2.56
CA LYS A 165 14.16 5.98 1.14
C LYS A 165 12.67 6.02 0.89
N ASP A 166 12.16 7.18 0.48
CA ASP A 166 10.77 7.29 0.08
C ASP A 166 10.55 6.43 -1.18
N GLN A 167 9.81 5.35 -1.03
CA GLN A 167 9.42 4.43 -2.10
C GLN A 167 7.94 4.59 -2.47
N SER A 168 7.28 5.66 -2.00
CA SER A 168 5.88 5.97 -2.33
C SER A 168 5.58 6.05 -3.84
N TRP A 169 6.62 6.28 -4.65
CA TRP A 169 6.62 6.32 -6.10
C TRP A 169 6.70 4.94 -6.80
N LEU A 170 7.13 3.87 -6.12
CA LEU A 170 7.31 2.53 -6.73
C LEU A 170 5.99 1.78 -6.98
N GLY A 171 4.86 2.25 -6.44
CA GLY A 171 3.55 1.64 -6.67
C GLY A 171 3.38 0.22 -6.09
N MET A 172 4.35 -0.30 -5.34
CA MET A 172 4.31 -1.64 -4.70
C MET A 172 3.38 -1.73 -3.48
N LYS A 173 2.74 -0.63 -3.09
CA LYS A 173 1.81 -0.58 -1.96
C LYS A 173 0.55 -1.38 -2.32
N THR A 174 0.14 -2.30 -1.44
CA THR A 174 -1.12 -3.05 -1.54
C THR A 174 -2.30 -2.11 -1.43
N ARG A 175 -2.68 -1.56 -2.57
CA ARG A 175 -3.83 -0.69 -2.76
C ARG A 175 -5.07 -1.32 -2.14
N SER A 176 -5.67 -0.66 -1.13
CA SER A 176 -7.08 -0.90 -0.78
C SER A 176 -7.91 -0.79 -2.07
N ARG A 177 -9.06 -1.47 -2.17
CA ARG A 177 -9.90 -1.37 -3.38
C ARG A 177 -10.41 0.05 -3.64
N ASP A 178 -10.21 0.97 -2.69
CA ASP A 178 -10.42 2.42 -2.81
C ASP A 178 -9.17 3.20 -3.23
N ALA A 179 -8.09 2.55 -3.63
CA ALA A 179 -6.98 3.25 -4.23
C ALA A 179 -7.38 3.72 -5.62
N THR A 180 -7.95 4.91 -5.61
CA THR A 180 -8.09 5.88 -6.67
C THR A 180 -7.09 5.61 -7.79
N LEU A 181 -7.60 5.15 -8.93
CA LEU A 181 -6.86 5.05 -10.19
C LEU A 181 -6.44 6.42 -10.74
N SER A 182 -6.73 7.47 -10.00
CA SER A 182 -6.19 8.81 -10.17
C SER A 182 -5.72 9.32 -8.82
N ARG A 183 -4.43 9.17 -8.49
CA ARG A 183 -3.81 9.90 -7.37
C ARG A 183 -3.97 11.41 -7.51
N PHE A 184 -4.20 11.87 -8.74
CA PHE A 184 -4.23 13.27 -9.09
C PHE A 184 -5.48 13.59 -9.90
N LYS A 185 -6.30 14.50 -9.37
CA LYS A 185 -7.42 15.11 -10.08
C LYS A 185 -6.94 16.34 -10.84
N GLY A 186 -7.54 16.61 -12.00
CA GLY A 186 -7.29 17.85 -12.75
C GLY A 186 -5.88 17.96 -13.36
N ILE A 187 -5.33 16.86 -13.88
CA ILE A 187 -4.04 16.88 -14.59
C ILE A 187 -4.18 17.75 -15.84
N ASN A 188 -3.38 18.81 -15.96
CA ASN A 188 -3.34 19.62 -17.17
C ASN A 188 -2.37 19.03 -18.19
N ILE A 189 -2.75 19.08 -19.46
CA ILE A 189 -1.91 18.61 -20.56
C ILE A 189 -0.58 19.36 -20.66
N GLN A 190 -0.56 20.63 -20.26
CA GLN A 190 0.63 21.49 -20.32
C GLN A 190 1.72 21.03 -19.33
N ASP A 191 1.33 20.33 -18.27
CA ASP A 191 2.26 19.80 -17.28
C ASP A 191 2.96 18.51 -17.78
N LEU A 192 2.44 17.90 -18.85
CA LEU A 192 2.96 16.67 -19.43
C LEU A 192 4.08 17.00 -20.43
N MET A 193 5.34 16.76 -20.05
CA MET A 193 6.48 16.91 -20.95
C MET A 193 6.59 15.68 -21.88
N LEU A 194 5.73 15.62 -22.90
CA LEU A 194 5.74 14.58 -23.93
C LEU A 194 6.89 14.82 -24.93
N HIS A 195 7.75 13.82 -25.15
CA HIS A 195 8.93 13.98 -26.01
C HIS A 195 9.10 12.91 -27.09
N THR A 196 8.71 11.65 -26.85
CA THR A 196 8.93 10.55 -27.82
C THR A 196 7.63 9.89 -28.20
N LYS A 197 7.32 9.82 -29.50
CA LYS A 197 6.16 9.08 -30.00
C LYS A 197 6.48 7.58 -30.04
N LEU A 198 5.67 6.75 -29.39
CA LEU A 198 5.87 5.30 -29.30
C LEU A 198 5.10 4.55 -30.39
N ALA A 199 3.83 4.88 -30.58
CA ALA A 199 2.96 4.16 -31.51
C ALA A 199 1.81 5.03 -32.03
N ILE A 200 1.33 4.69 -33.22
CA ILE A 200 0.11 5.23 -33.81
C ILE A 200 -0.83 4.05 -34.06
N THR A 201 -2.01 4.08 -33.45
CA THR A 201 -3.03 3.06 -33.61
C THR A 201 -4.34 3.71 -34.07
N PRO A 202 -5.30 2.95 -34.63
CA PRO A 202 -6.63 3.48 -34.94
C PRO A 202 -7.34 4.09 -33.71
N GLY A 203 -7.02 3.61 -32.51
CA GLY A 203 -7.52 4.16 -31.24
C GLY A 203 -6.81 5.42 -30.75
N GLY A 204 -5.81 5.94 -31.49
CA GLY A 204 -5.08 7.15 -31.16
C GLY A 204 -3.56 6.99 -31.09
N GLU A 205 -2.90 8.02 -30.58
CA GLU A 205 -1.44 8.13 -30.52
C GLU A 205 -0.91 7.86 -29.12
N THR A 206 0.20 7.15 -29.02
CA THR A 206 0.87 6.87 -27.75
C THR A 206 2.22 7.58 -27.70
N TRP A 207 2.42 8.35 -26.63
CA TRP A 207 3.58 9.20 -26.40
C TRP A 207 4.23 8.82 -25.08
N ARG A 208 5.56 8.79 -25.05
CA ARG A 208 6.37 8.79 -23.83
C ARG A 208 6.65 10.23 -23.43
N GLY A 209 6.55 10.49 -22.13
CA GLY A 209 6.89 11.78 -21.56
C GLY A 209 7.26 11.66 -20.11
N ARG A 210 7.37 12.83 -19.47
CA ARG A 210 7.65 12.95 -18.05
C ARG A 210 6.61 13.84 -17.37
N TRP A 211 6.20 13.45 -16.18
CA TRP A 211 5.26 14.23 -15.37
C TRP A 211 5.60 14.07 -13.88
N GLN A 212 5.77 15.19 -13.18
CA GLN A 212 6.24 15.24 -11.78
C GLN A 212 7.50 14.37 -11.55
N ASN A 213 8.48 14.46 -12.46
CA ASN A 213 9.71 13.65 -12.49
C ASN A 213 9.56 12.14 -12.77
N ASN A 214 8.34 11.65 -12.98
CA ASN A 214 8.06 10.26 -13.33
C ASN A 214 7.97 10.05 -14.84
N ASP A 215 8.53 8.94 -15.33
CA ASP A 215 8.36 8.52 -16.72
C ASP A 215 6.95 7.96 -16.92
N ILE A 216 6.24 8.56 -17.88
CA ILE A 216 4.85 8.24 -18.18
C ILE A 216 4.66 7.89 -19.65
N VAL A 217 3.57 7.17 -19.91
CA VAL A 217 3.04 6.93 -21.24
C VAL A 217 1.66 7.59 -21.32
N ALA A 218 1.50 8.53 -22.23
CA ALA A 218 0.26 9.21 -22.51
C ALA A 218 -0.33 8.69 -23.82
N LYS A 219 -1.55 8.15 -23.77
CA LYS A 219 -2.32 7.77 -24.95
C LYS A 219 -3.37 8.83 -25.23
N ILE A 220 -3.18 9.57 -26.33
CA ILE A 220 -4.13 10.54 -26.87
C ILE A 220 -5.14 9.75 -27.70
N LEU A 221 -6.39 9.67 -27.23
CA LEU A 221 -7.42 8.89 -27.88
C LEU A 221 -7.98 9.61 -29.11
N ALA A 222 -8.15 8.87 -30.20
CA ALA A 222 -8.81 9.37 -31.41
C ALA A 222 -10.34 9.27 -31.23
N ILE A 223 -10.95 10.31 -30.68
CA ILE A 223 -12.40 10.38 -30.44
C ILE A 223 -12.99 11.47 -31.34
N ARG A 224 -14.21 11.24 -31.85
CA ARG A 224 -14.92 12.17 -32.74
C ARG A 224 -15.28 13.49 -32.05
N GLU A 225 -15.76 13.40 -30.81
CA GLU A 225 -16.19 14.55 -30.01
C GLU A 225 -15.71 14.39 -28.57
N CYS A 226 -15.16 15.47 -28.01
CA CYS A 226 -14.67 15.53 -26.64
C CYS A 226 -15.26 16.78 -25.99
N ASN A 227 -16.18 16.59 -25.04
CA ASN A 227 -16.86 17.68 -24.35
C ASN A 227 -16.10 18.08 -23.08
N ALA A 228 -16.09 19.38 -22.76
CA ALA A 228 -15.45 19.96 -21.58
C ALA A 228 -16.14 19.60 -20.25
N ARG A 229 -16.99 18.56 -20.22
CA ARG A 229 -17.69 18.15 -19.01
C ARG A 229 -16.64 17.86 -17.94
N VAL A 230 -16.83 18.44 -16.76
CA VAL A 230 -16.01 18.17 -15.58
C VAL A 230 -15.83 16.66 -15.48
N SER A 231 -14.57 16.20 -15.45
CA SER A 231 -14.25 14.80 -15.24
C SER A 231 -14.93 14.39 -13.94
N ARG A 232 -16.00 13.60 -14.03
CA ARG A 232 -16.63 13.01 -12.86
C ARG A 232 -15.61 12.13 -12.18
N ASP A 233 -15.63 12.12 -10.85
CA ASP A 233 -14.65 11.38 -10.09
C ASP A 233 -14.80 9.89 -10.41
N PHE A 234 -13.70 9.23 -10.78
CA PHE A 234 -13.69 7.77 -10.94
C PHE A 234 -14.10 7.06 -9.65
N ASN A 235 -13.96 7.75 -8.50
CA ASN A 235 -14.38 7.27 -7.19
C ASN A 235 -15.91 7.16 -7.05
N GLU A 236 -16.67 8.03 -7.74
CA GLU A 236 -18.13 8.16 -7.53
C GLU A 236 -18.96 7.23 -8.42
N GLU A 237 -18.57 6.96 -9.67
CA GLU A 237 -19.50 6.35 -10.64
C GLU A 237 -19.31 4.85 -10.92
N PHE A 238 -18.14 4.23 -10.71
CA PHE A 238 -17.93 2.85 -11.21
C PHE A 238 -17.10 1.92 -10.31
N PRO A 239 -17.73 1.23 -9.34
CA PRO A 239 -17.14 0.10 -8.62
C PRO A 239 -16.61 -1.02 -9.54
N LYS A 240 -17.23 -1.19 -10.72
CA LYS A 240 -16.87 -2.23 -11.71
C LYS A 240 -15.56 -1.94 -12.48
N LEU A 241 -15.17 -0.68 -12.62
CA LEU A 241 -13.90 -0.29 -13.26
C LEU A 241 -12.71 -0.31 -12.27
N ARG A 242 -12.96 -0.61 -11.00
CA ARG A 242 -11.89 -0.82 -9.99
C ARG A 242 -11.03 -2.06 -10.25
N ILE A 243 -11.37 -2.90 -11.24
CA ILE A 243 -10.50 -3.99 -11.70
C ILE A 243 -9.12 -3.49 -12.11
N PHE A 244 -8.98 -2.25 -12.61
CA PHE A 244 -7.69 -1.70 -13.02
C PHE A 244 -6.77 -1.36 -11.84
N SER A 245 -7.22 -1.47 -10.58
CA SER A 245 -6.40 -1.22 -9.39
C SER A 245 -5.57 -2.43 -8.95
N HIS A 246 -5.78 -3.60 -9.58
CA HIS A 246 -5.05 -4.83 -9.27
C HIS A 246 -3.53 -4.65 -9.47
N PRO A 247 -2.67 -5.17 -8.57
CA PRO A 247 -1.21 -5.04 -8.69
C PRO A 247 -0.64 -5.61 -9.99
N ASN A 248 -1.34 -6.57 -10.60
CA ASN A 248 -0.94 -7.20 -11.87
C ASN A 248 -1.47 -6.49 -13.12
N ILE A 249 -2.21 -5.38 -12.96
CA ILE A 249 -2.72 -4.59 -14.08
C ILE A 249 -1.91 -3.31 -14.19
N LEU A 250 -1.61 -2.89 -15.43
CA LEU A 250 -0.85 -1.66 -15.68
C LEU A 250 -1.52 -0.48 -14.96
N PRO A 251 -0.80 0.20 -14.04
CA PRO A 251 -1.39 1.29 -13.28
C PRO A 251 -1.65 2.47 -14.22
N VAL A 252 -2.94 2.78 -14.36
CA VAL A 252 -3.39 4.08 -14.89
C VAL A 252 -3.15 5.10 -13.78
N ILE A 253 -2.44 6.17 -14.12
CA ILE A 253 -2.07 7.27 -13.20
C ILE A 253 -3.19 8.31 -13.17
N GLY A 254 -3.87 8.50 -14.30
CA GLY A 254 -5.01 9.39 -14.41
C GLY A 254 -5.43 9.59 -15.87
N ALA A 255 -6.42 10.46 -16.06
CA ALA A 255 -6.85 10.92 -17.37
C ALA A 255 -6.96 12.45 -17.38
N CYS A 256 -6.61 13.04 -18.51
CA CYS A 256 -6.75 14.47 -18.78
C CYS A 256 -7.84 14.65 -19.84
N ASN A 257 -8.90 15.39 -19.49
CA ASN A 257 -9.93 15.81 -20.42
C ASN A 257 -9.65 17.25 -20.86
N ALA A 258 -9.04 17.44 -22.03
CA ALA A 258 -8.73 18.75 -22.59
C ALA A 258 -9.23 18.81 -24.04
N PRO A 259 -10.50 19.20 -24.26
CA PRO A 259 -11.09 19.25 -25.60
C PRO A 259 -10.18 19.97 -26.60
N PRO A 260 -9.91 19.38 -27.78
CA PRO A 260 -10.55 18.20 -28.37
C PRO A 260 -9.91 16.84 -27.99
N ARG A 261 -8.92 16.82 -27.09
CA ARG A 261 -8.09 15.65 -26.80
C ARG A 261 -8.43 15.02 -25.45
N LEU A 262 -8.78 13.74 -25.46
CA LEU A 262 -8.85 12.91 -24.25
C LEU A 262 -7.55 12.11 -24.14
N ILE A 263 -6.88 12.22 -22.99
CA ILE A 263 -5.58 11.59 -22.77
C ILE A 263 -5.66 10.67 -21.56
N VAL A 264 -5.23 9.43 -21.73
CA VAL A 264 -5.05 8.47 -20.65
C VAL A 264 -3.56 8.39 -20.32
N ILE A 265 -3.22 8.53 -19.05
CA ILE A 265 -1.83 8.52 -18.57
C ILE A 265 -1.61 7.23 -17.80
N SER A 266 -0.64 6.44 -18.23
CA SER A 266 -0.19 5.21 -17.58
C SER A 266 1.30 5.29 -17.23
N GLN A 267 1.74 4.46 -16.30
CA GLN A 267 3.16 4.35 -15.98
C GLN A 267 3.97 3.82 -17.17
N TYR A 268 5.17 4.36 -17.38
CA TYR A 268 6.10 3.80 -18.34
C TYR A 268 6.70 2.49 -17.81
N MET A 269 6.57 1.42 -18.59
CA MET A 269 7.17 0.12 -18.30
C MET A 269 8.54 0.04 -19.00
N PRO A 270 9.67 0.04 -18.26
CA PRO A 270 11.01 0.07 -18.85
C PRO A 270 11.32 -1.14 -19.72
N ARG A 271 10.72 -2.29 -19.39
CA ARG A 271 10.91 -3.57 -20.09
C ARG A 271 9.92 -3.78 -21.25
N GLY A 272 9.10 -2.78 -21.56
CA GLY A 272 8.20 -2.83 -22.72
C GLY A 272 7.11 -3.89 -22.59
N SER A 273 6.76 -4.49 -23.72
CA SER A 273 5.73 -5.53 -23.80
C SER A 273 6.29 -6.91 -23.43
N LEU A 274 5.41 -7.85 -23.05
CA LEU A 274 5.80 -9.24 -22.85
C LEU A 274 6.45 -9.84 -24.11
N TYR A 275 6.04 -9.38 -25.29
CA TYR A 275 6.66 -9.78 -26.55
C TYR A 275 8.13 -9.38 -26.60
N ASP A 276 8.46 -8.12 -26.30
CA ASP A 276 9.84 -7.64 -26.29
C ASP A 276 10.69 -8.36 -25.23
N LEU A 277 10.07 -8.74 -24.11
CA LEU A 277 10.73 -9.46 -23.02
C LEU A 277 11.03 -10.93 -23.37
N LEU A 278 10.10 -11.61 -24.05
CA LEU A 278 10.25 -13.03 -24.37
C LEU A 278 10.95 -13.29 -25.72
N HIS A 279 10.77 -12.39 -26.68
CA HIS A 279 11.23 -12.58 -28.07
C HIS A 279 12.26 -11.54 -28.50
N GLY A 280 12.39 -10.43 -27.77
CA GLY A 280 13.45 -9.45 -27.99
C GLY A 280 14.77 -9.88 -27.33
N ALA A 281 15.81 -9.08 -27.53
CA ALA A 281 17.12 -9.26 -26.88
C ALA A 281 17.10 -8.82 -25.40
N ALA A 282 16.06 -9.22 -24.66
CA ALA A 282 16.01 -9.02 -23.23
C ALA A 282 16.93 -10.04 -22.55
N GLY A 283 17.98 -9.60 -21.85
CA GLY A 283 18.91 -10.45 -21.09
C GLY A 283 18.28 -11.08 -19.83
N ILE A 284 17.01 -11.47 -19.90
CA ILE A 284 16.23 -12.02 -18.78
C ILE A 284 16.05 -13.51 -19.03
N VAL A 285 16.65 -14.33 -18.17
CA VAL A 285 16.42 -15.78 -18.15
C VAL A 285 15.24 -16.03 -17.21
N VAL A 286 14.15 -16.61 -17.72
CA VAL A 286 13.00 -17.00 -16.91
C VAL A 286 13.34 -18.34 -16.24
N ASP A 287 13.56 -18.32 -14.92
CA ASP A 287 13.75 -19.53 -14.13
C ASP A 287 12.39 -20.22 -13.92
N THR A 288 12.12 -21.24 -14.73
CA THR A 288 10.89 -22.02 -14.67
C THR A 288 10.72 -22.80 -13.36
N ALA A 289 11.79 -23.02 -12.58
CA ALA A 289 11.71 -23.74 -11.32
C ALA A 289 11.12 -22.90 -10.18
N GLN A 290 11.31 -21.57 -10.21
CA GLN A 290 10.68 -20.66 -9.24
C GLN A 290 9.22 -20.34 -9.56
N ALA A 291 8.81 -20.41 -10.82
CA ALA A 291 7.44 -20.06 -11.24
C ALA A 291 6.36 -21.08 -10.82
N VAL A 292 6.75 -22.29 -10.41
CA VAL A 292 5.84 -23.41 -10.07
C VAL A 292 5.67 -23.60 -8.56
N ARG A 293 6.38 -22.82 -7.71
CA ARG A 293 6.23 -22.84 -6.25
C ARG A 293 5.33 -21.72 -5.74
#